data_AF-A0A241WKG9-F1
#
_entry.id   AF-A0A241WKG9-F1
#
_cell.length_a   1.000
_cell.length_b   1.000
_cell.length_c   1.000
_cell.angle_alpha   90.00
_cell.angle_beta   90.00
_cell.angle_gamma   90.00
#
_symmetry.space_group_name_H-M   'P 1'
#
loop_
_entity.id
_entity.type
_entity.pdbx_description
1 polymer ?
#
loop_
_entity_poly.entity_id
_entity_poly.type
_entity_poly.pdbx_seq_one_letter_code
_entity_poly.pdbx_strand_id
1 'polypeptide(L)' 'MSKVSIELSASARNNESLILHCLDSQNQKEIAELVGVDASTITRMKTDKKDNNNLTQVEFISAFVDSLGLKLVRKGDV' A
#
# COMPACT_ATOMS: atom_id res chain seq x y z
N MET A 1 -17.03 18.67 2.15
CA MET A 1 -15.82 18.46 1.34
C MET A 1 -16.18 17.51 0.21
N SER A 2 -15.96 17.89 -1.06
CA SER A 2 -16.06 16.92 -2.16
C SER A 2 -15.09 15.78 -1.89
N LYS A 3 -15.60 14.55 -1.79
CA LYS A 3 -14.75 13.36 -1.73
C LYS A 3 -14.01 13.28 -3.05
N VAL A 4 -12.69 13.43 -3.03
CA VAL A 4 -11.85 13.22 -4.21
C VAL A 4 -11.71 11.71 -4.35
N SER A 5 -12.61 11.10 -5.09
CA SER A 5 -12.53 9.66 -5.41
C SER A 5 -11.42 9.48 -6.44
N ILE A 6 -10.36 8.77 -6.07
CA ILE A 6 -9.24 8.47 -6.98
C ILE A 6 -9.45 7.07 -7.54
N GLU A 7 -9.45 6.95 -8.86
CA GLU A 7 -9.31 5.66 -9.53
C GLU A 7 -7.81 5.35 -9.69
N LEU A 8 -7.37 4.18 -9.22
CA LEU A 8 -5.98 3.77 -9.35
C LEU A 8 -5.61 3.55 -10.82
N SER A 9 -4.46 4.04 -11.25
CA SER A 9 -3.90 3.70 -12.56
C SER A 9 -3.55 2.20 -12.62
N ALA A 10 -3.33 1.66 -13.83
CA ALA A 10 -2.87 0.28 -13.98
C ALA A 10 -1.51 0.03 -13.30
N SER A 11 -0.61 1.03 -13.33
CA SER A 11 0.70 0.96 -12.68
C SER A 11 0.57 1.00 -11.15
N ALA A 12 -0.28 1.88 -10.61
CA ALA A 12 -0.59 1.91 -9.18
C ALA A 12 -1.20 0.59 -8.69
N ARG A 13 -2.13 -0.03 -9.45
CA ARG A 13 -2.66 -1.36 -9.12
C ARG A 13 -1.60 -2.46 -9.09
N ASN A 14 -0.60 -2.38 -9.96
CA ASN A 14 0.52 -3.33 -9.94
C ASN A 14 1.39 -3.15 -8.68
N ASN A 15 1.69 -1.90 -8.32
CA ASN A 15 2.41 -1.59 -7.07
C ASN A 15 1.63 -2.09 -5.85
N GLU A 16 0.32 -1.87 -5.82
CA GLU A 16 -0.58 -2.33 -4.75
C GLU A 16 -0.55 -3.85 -4.62
N SER A 17 -0.76 -4.56 -5.75
CA SER A 17 -0.74 -6.01 -5.81
C SER A 17 0.58 -6.58 -5.32
N LEU A 18 1.70 -5.92 -5.66
CA LEU A 18 3.03 -6.33 -5.22
C LEU A 18 3.18 -6.16 -3.69
N ILE A 19 2.74 -5.03 -3.12
CA ILE A 19 2.77 -4.80 -1.68
C ILE A 19 1.93 -5.85 -0.95
N LEU A 20 0.68 -6.07 -1.37
CA LEU A 20 -0.23 -7.03 -0.74
C LEU A 20 0.33 -8.45 -0.80
N HIS A 21 0.81 -8.89 -1.96
CA HIS A 21 1.45 -10.20 -2.09
C HIS A 21 2.66 -10.34 -1.17
N CYS A 22 3.50 -9.31 -1.05
CA CYS A 22 4.65 -9.34 -0.14
C CYS A 22 4.20 -9.40 1.33
N LEU A 23 3.18 -8.65 1.73
CA LEU A 23 2.63 -8.69 3.09
C LEU A 23 2.01 -10.04 3.44
N ASP A 24 1.35 -10.71 2.49
CA ASP A 24 0.73 -12.01 2.74
C ASP A 24 1.73 -13.17 2.70
N SER A 25 2.88 -13.00 2.03
CA SER A 25 3.96 -14.00 1.95
C SER A 25 5.04 -13.87 3.04
N GLN A 26 4.92 -12.87 3.90
CA GLN A 26 5.90 -12.58 4.96
C GLN A 26 5.25 -12.59 6.34
N ASN A 27 6.07 -12.68 7.39
CA ASN A 27 5.57 -12.55 8.75
C ASN A 27 5.20 -11.09 9.03
N GLN A 28 3.89 -10.80 9.03
CA GLN A 28 3.38 -9.44 9.23
C GLN A 28 3.75 -8.86 10.61
N LYS A 29 4.00 -9.70 11.63
CA LYS A 29 4.50 -9.23 12.93
C LYS A 29 5.93 -8.70 12.83
N GLU A 30 6.80 -9.44 12.16
CA GLU A 30 8.19 -9.02 11.94
C GLU A 30 8.24 -7.75 11.09
N ILE A 31 7.41 -7.65 10.03
CA ILE A 31 7.30 -6.42 9.24
C ILE A 31 6.83 -5.25 10.11
N ALA A 32 5.82 -5.46 10.95
CA ALA A 32 5.32 -4.44 11.87
C ALA A 32 6.41 -3.95 12.82
N GLU A 33 7.20 -4.86 13.39
CA GLU A 33 8.35 -4.55 14.25
C GLU A 33 9.42 -3.75 13.51
N LEU A 34 9.77 -4.15 12.28
CA LEU A 34 10.77 -3.47 11.45
C LEU A 34 10.39 -2.02 11.12
N VAL A 35 9.09 -1.73 11.00
CA VAL A 35 8.58 -0.38 10.71
C VAL A 35 8.07 0.34 11.97
N GLY A 36 8.23 -0.25 13.16
CA GLY A 36 7.91 0.37 14.45
C GLY A 36 6.41 0.54 14.71
N VAL A 37 5.56 -0.35 14.20
CA VAL A 37 4.11 -0.33 14.39
C VAL A 37 3.61 -1.64 15.00
N ASP A 38 2.39 -1.62 15.53
CA ASP A 38 1.74 -2.84 15.98
C ASP A 38 1.23 -3.68 14.79
N ALA A 39 1.16 -5.00 14.94
CA ALA A 39 0.73 -5.88 13.85
C ALA A 39 -0.70 -5.59 13.34
N SER A 40 -1.60 -5.07 14.18
CA SER A 40 -2.95 -4.68 13.75
C SER A 40 -2.94 -3.43 12.88
N THR A 41 -1.91 -2.57 12.97
CA THR A 41 -1.70 -1.47 12.02
C THR A 41 -1.49 -1.99 10.60
N ILE A 42 -0.70 -3.06 10.41
CA ILE A 42 -0.52 -3.67 9.08
C ILE A 42 -1.85 -4.18 8.52
N THR A 43 -2.69 -4.81 9.34
CA THR A 43 -4.04 -5.22 8.92
C THR A 43 -4.88 -4.02 8.50
N ARG A 44 -4.95 -2.97 9.34
CA ARG A 44 -5.69 -1.74 9.02
C ARG A 44 -5.19 -1.08 7.75
N MET A 45 -3.88 -1.08 7.47
CA MET A 45 -3.32 -0.53 6.24
C MET A 45 -3.92 -1.17 4.98
N LYS A 46 -4.25 -2.46 5.03
CA LYS A 46 -4.83 -3.22 3.92
C LYS A 46 -6.34 -3.01 3.77
N THR A 47 -7.05 -2.76 4.87
CA THR A 47 -8.53 -2.80 4.89
C THR A 47 -9.19 -1.45 5.06
N ASP A 48 -8.60 -0.55 5.85
CA ASP A 48 -9.25 0.68 6.28
C ASP A 48 -9.11 1.73 5.19
N LYS A 49 -10.22 1.96 4.48
CA LYS A 49 -10.33 3.07 3.53
C LYS A 49 -10.42 4.39 4.28
N LYS A 50 -9.64 5.39 3.85
CA LYS A 50 -9.68 6.74 4.42
C LYS A 50 -10.78 7.56 3.76
N ASP A 51 -11.59 8.24 4.57
CA ASP A 51 -12.77 9.00 4.12
C ASP A 51 -12.45 10.09 3.07
N ASN A 52 -11.22 10.60 3.08
CA ASN A 52 -10.80 11.72 2.24
C ASN A 52 -10.56 11.33 0.76
N ASN A 53 -10.12 10.11 0.49
CA ASN A 53 -9.80 9.63 -0.87
C ASN A 53 -10.41 8.26 -1.22
N ASN A 54 -11.10 7.63 -0.26
CA ASN A 54 -11.66 6.28 -0.36
C ASN A 54 -10.62 5.19 -0.69
N LEU A 55 -9.35 5.45 -0.38
CA LEU A 55 -8.24 4.53 -0.56
C LEU A 55 -7.82 3.93 0.78
N THR A 56 -7.47 2.64 0.78
CA THR A 56 -6.68 2.03 1.85
C THR A 56 -5.30 2.66 1.87
N GLN A 57 -4.54 2.42 2.95
CA GLN A 57 -3.21 3.00 3.06
C GLN A 57 -2.26 2.38 2.02
N VAL A 58 -2.45 1.11 1.66
CA VAL A 58 -1.71 0.43 0.58
C VAL A 58 -2.08 0.99 -0.79
N GLU A 59 -3.37 1.18 -1.06
CA GLU A 59 -3.86 1.82 -2.31
C GLU A 59 -3.26 3.24 -2.44
N PHE A 60 -3.24 4.01 -1.34
CA PHE A 60 -2.66 5.35 -1.31
C PHE A 60 -1.16 5.36 -1.60
N ILE A 61 -0.37 4.50 -0.92
CA ILE A 61 1.08 4.42 -1.17
C ILE A 61 1.36 4.09 -2.64
N SER A 62 0.57 3.19 -3.20
CA SER A 62 0.72 2.73 -4.58
C SER A 62 0.42 3.83 -5.59
N ALA A 63 -0.67 4.59 -5.37
CA ALA A 63 -1.00 5.77 -6.16
C ALA A 63 0.05 6.88 -6.00
N PHE A 64 0.55 7.09 -4.79
CA PHE A 64 1.55 8.11 -4.49
C PHE A 64 2.87 7.82 -5.22
N VAL A 65 3.39 6.61 -5.10
CA VAL A 65 4.60 6.17 -5.81
C VAL A 65 4.44 6.33 -7.33
N ASP A 66 3.30 5.92 -7.89
CA ASP A 66 3.01 6.07 -9.32
C ASP A 66 2.95 7.53 -9.76
N SER A 67 2.33 8.41 -8.96
CA SER A 67 2.26 9.86 -9.22
C SER A 67 3.63 10.56 -9.21
N LEU A 68 4.61 9.97 -8.54
CA LEU A 68 6.01 10.45 -8.54
C LEU A 68 6.80 9.91 -9.74
N GLY A 69 6.19 9.13 -10.63
CA GLY A 69 6.87 8.45 -11.74
C GLY A 69 7.79 7.31 -11.28
N LEU A 70 7.56 6.78 -10.07
CA LEU A 70 8.34 5.69 -9.49
C LEU A 70 7.60 4.35 -9.65
N LYS A 71 8.36 3.26 -9.63
CA LYS A 71 7.82 1.89 -9.67
C LYS A 71 8.38 1.07 -8.52
N LEU A 72 7.53 0.25 -7.90
CA LEU A 72 7.99 -0.73 -6.92
C LEU A 72 8.47 -2.00 -7.62
N VAL A 73 9.65 -2.46 -7.21
CA VAL A 73 10.26 -3.73 -7.62
C VAL A 73 10.82 -4.38 -6.37
N ARG A 74 10.86 -5.72 -6.33
CA ARG A 74 11.44 -6.41 -5.18
C ARG A 74 12.94 -6.15 -5.19
N LYS A 75 13.52 -6.08 -3.99
CA LYS A 75 14.97 -5.86 -3.84
C LYS A 75 15.83 -6.92 -4.55
N GLY A 76 15.32 -8.14 -4.75
CA GLY A 76 16.02 -9.20 -5.48
C GLY A 76 15.91 -9.13 -7.00
N ASP A 77 15.05 -8.26 -7.53
CA ASP A 77 14.81 -8.09 -8.97
C ASP A 77 15.63 -6.93 -9.56
N VAL A 78 16.49 -6.29 -8.75
CA VAL A 78 17.37 -5.15 -9.12
C VAL A 78 18.84 -5.50 -9.03
#